data_AF-A0A0G4J8C8-F1
#
_entry.id   AF-A0A0G4J8C8-F1
#
_cell.length_a   1.000
_cell.length_b   1.000
_cell.length_c   1.000
_cell.angle_alpha   90.00
_cell.angle_beta   90.00
_cell.angle_gamma   90.00
#
_symmetry.space_group_name_H-M   'P 1'
#
loop_
_entity.id
_entity.type
_entity.pdbx_description
1 polymer ?
#
loop_
_entity_poly.entity_id
_entity_poly.type
_entity_poly.pdbx_seq_one_letter_code
_entity_poly.pdbx_strand_id
1 'polypeptide(L)'
;MRDALRSSFAFRNINVAAEFAQISSASSLLPYAVQPETKRNAWFLLKRWFKEATDSGFPLIPDEFIQSVIERSAELSRSAIGLESNGCAFWQSSRVLDDGRFQTLMALRETVLTVIYAQRQLRTEHRLTAKDIATSLAPYVIDQTAEMSLPLCPADTRRFVSEFARWLDIFHED
;
A
#
# COMPACT_ATOMS: atom_id res chain seq x y z
N MET A 1 -17.22 32.97 -4.57
CA MET A 1 -16.10 32.44 -3.74
C MET A 1 -16.09 30.92 -3.60
N ARG A 2 -17.23 30.20 -3.62
CA ARG A 2 -17.25 28.72 -3.61
C ARG A 2 -16.73 28.06 -4.90
N ASP A 3 -16.83 28.73 -6.04
CA ASP A 3 -16.44 28.14 -7.34
C ASP A 3 -14.95 28.25 -7.68
N ALA A 4 -14.20 29.14 -7.02
CA ALA A 4 -12.77 29.33 -7.28
C ALA A 4 -11.88 28.24 -6.65
N LEU A 5 -12.38 27.53 -5.63
CA LEU A 5 -11.64 26.43 -4.99
C LEU A 5 -11.82 25.08 -5.71
N ARG A 6 -12.87 24.94 -6.53
CA ARG A 6 -13.09 23.74 -7.35
C ARG A 6 -12.19 23.70 -8.59
N SER A 7 -11.76 24.85 -9.10
CA SER A 7 -10.86 24.93 -10.27
C SER A 7 -9.37 24.74 -9.95
N SER A 8 -9.00 24.61 -8.66
CA SER A 8 -7.60 24.42 -8.24
C SER A 8 -7.22 22.95 -7.99
N PHE A 9 -8.19 22.03 -7.97
CA PHE A 9 -7.94 20.58 -7.85
C PHE A 9 -7.92 19.89 -9.22
N ALA A 10 -7.33 20.56 -10.21
CA ALA A 10 -6.72 19.84 -11.31
C ALA A 10 -5.51 19.10 -10.72
N PHE A 11 -5.76 17.88 -10.23
CA PHE A 11 -4.74 16.91 -9.87
C PHE A 11 -3.80 16.74 -11.06
N ARG A 12 -2.74 17.55 -11.10
CA ARG A 12 -1.54 17.16 -11.83
C ARG A 12 -1.06 15.91 -11.10
N ASN A 13 -0.88 14.82 -11.83
CA ASN A 13 -0.17 13.64 -11.36
C ASN A 13 1.10 14.12 -10.67
N ILE A 14 1.05 14.21 -9.33
CA ILE A 14 2.23 14.50 -8.54
C ILE A 14 3.05 13.25 -8.73
N ASN A 15 4.14 13.36 -9.47
CA ASN A 15 5.08 12.27 -9.59
C ASN A 15 5.75 12.17 -8.22
N VAL A 16 5.15 11.39 -7.32
CA VAL A 16 5.59 11.22 -5.94
C VAL A 16 7.04 10.72 -5.92
N ALA A 17 7.46 9.92 -6.89
CA ALA A 17 8.85 9.51 -7.04
C ALA A 17 9.78 10.70 -7.38
N ALA A 18 9.35 11.65 -8.22
CA ALA A 18 10.11 12.87 -8.52
C ALA A 18 10.11 13.86 -7.34
N GLU A 19 9.00 14.01 -6.62
CA GLU A 19 8.92 14.82 -5.40
C GLU A 19 9.77 14.23 -4.28
N PHE A 20 9.72 12.91 -4.05
CA PHE A 20 10.63 12.25 -3.10
C PHE A 20 12.08 12.30 -3.56
N ALA A 21 12.37 12.23 -4.86
CA ALA A 21 13.71 12.45 -5.38
C ALA A 21 14.18 13.90 -5.15
N GLN A 22 13.31 14.90 -5.28
CA GLN A 22 13.59 16.30 -4.96
C GLN A 22 13.78 16.53 -3.46
N ILE A 23 12.92 15.95 -2.62
CA ILE A 23 12.99 16.07 -1.16
C ILE A 23 14.21 15.30 -0.60
N SER A 24 14.57 14.15 -1.18
CA SER A 24 15.75 13.38 -0.79
C SER A 24 17.06 13.95 -1.33
N SER A 25 17.03 14.66 -2.47
CA SER A 25 18.19 15.42 -3.00
C SER A 25 18.36 16.79 -2.35
N ALA A 26 17.29 17.35 -1.77
CA ALA A 26 17.35 18.49 -0.88
C ALA A 26 17.86 18.06 0.51
N SER A 27 19.17 17.85 0.62
CA SER A 27 19.83 17.58 1.91
C SER A 27 19.58 18.66 2.97
N SER A 28 19.13 19.86 2.57
CA SER A 28 18.69 20.92 3.46
C SER A 28 17.33 20.67 4.12
N LEU A 29 16.43 19.90 3.49
CA LEU A 29 15.08 19.61 3.99
C LEU A 29 15.02 18.32 4.80
N LEU A 30 15.79 17.29 4.43
CA LEU A 30 15.92 16.04 5.19
C LEU A 30 17.39 15.63 5.35
N PRO A 31 18.17 16.37 6.17
CA PRO A 31 19.63 16.21 6.28
C PRO A 31 20.10 14.81 6.72
N TYR A 32 19.21 14.01 7.29
CA TYR A 32 19.52 12.68 7.81
C TYR A 32 18.85 11.54 7.03
N ALA A 33 18.16 11.81 5.92
CA ALA A 33 17.43 10.79 5.15
C ALA A 33 18.30 9.62 4.66
N VAL A 34 19.61 9.83 4.49
CA VAL A 34 20.56 8.78 4.11
C VAL A 34 20.85 7.79 5.24
N GLN A 35 20.66 8.20 6.50
CA GLN A 35 21.03 7.42 7.68
C GLN A 35 20.05 6.24 7.88
N PRO A 36 20.57 5.03 8.20
CA PRO A 36 19.73 3.86 8.44
C PRO A 36 18.71 4.07 9.58
N GLU A 37 19.10 4.79 10.63
CA GLU A 37 18.22 5.06 11.79
C GLU A 37 17.04 5.95 11.41
N THR A 38 17.28 7.01 10.63
CA THR A 38 16.21 7.89 10.14
C THR A 38 15.20 7.14 9.29
N LYS A 39 15.65 6.23 8.42
CA LYS A 39 14.77 5.37 7.60
C LYS A 39 13.95 4.42 8.47
N ARG A 40 14.57 3.79 9.48
CA ARG A 40 13.86 2.93 10.45
C ARG A 40 12.83 3.72 11.25
N ASN A 41 13.16 4.92 11.69
CA ASN A 41 12.25 5.81 12.41
C ASN A 41 11.07 6.23 11.54
N ALA A 42 11.30 6.61 10.28
CA ALA A 42 10.24 6.94 9.34
C ALA A 42 9.28 5.76 9.12
N TRP A 43 9.82 4.56 8.93
CA TRP A 43 9.02 3.34 8.80
C TRP A 43 8.21 3.01 10.05
N PHE A 44 8.81 3.17 11.23
CA PHE A 44 8.14 3.00 12.51
C PHE A 44 6.99 4.02 12.67
N LEU A 45 7.24 5.29 12.37
CA LEU A 45 6.23 6.35 12.47
C LEU A 45 5.06 6.13 11.50
N LEU A 46 5.34 5.68 10.27
CA LEU A 46 4.30 5.35 9.30
C LEU A 46 3.39 4.22 9.82
N LYS A 47 3.98 3.13 10.31
CA LYS A 47 3.22 2.02 10.92
C LYS A 47 2.41 2.46 12.13
N ARG A 48 3.01 3.28 12.99
CA ARG A 48 2.35 3.82 14.17
C ARG A 48 1.15 4.68 13.78
N TRP A 49 1.29 5.54 12.77
CA TRP A 49 0.19 6.37 12.27
C TRP A 49 -0.98 5.52 11.75
N PHE A 50 -0.69 4.48 10.96
CA PHE A 50 -1.72 3.53 10.53
C PHE A 50 -2.37 2.81 11.72
N LYS A 51 -1.58 2.39 12.71
CA LYS A 51 -2.12 1.73 13.91
C LYS A 51 -3.03 2.64 14.71
N GLU A 52 -2.64 3.89 14.91
CA GLU A 52 -3.44 4.89 15.63
C GLU A 52 -4.76 5.17 14.90
N ALA A 53 -4.75 5.23 13.56
CA ALA A 53 -5.96 5.37 12.76
C ALA A 53 -6.88 4.14 12.91
N THR A 54 -6.32 2.94 12.80
CA THR A 54 -7.02 1.67 13.02
C THR A 54 -7.62 1.60 14.42
N ASP A 55 -6.84 1.90 15.47
CA ASP A 55 -7.28 1.87 16.86
C ASP A 55 -8.36 2.91 17.19
N SER A 56 -8.45 3.95 16.35
CA SER A 56 -9.50 4.96 16.42
C SER A 56 -10.76 4.57 15.65
N GLY A 57 -10.82 3.36 15.06
CA GLY A 57 -11.94 2.87 14.26
C GLY A 57 -11.92 3.34 12.80
N PHE A 58 -10.78 3.83 12.32
CA PHE A 58 -10.59 4.31 10.94
C PHE A 58 -9.44 3.57 10.25
N PRO A 59 -9.53 2.23 10.09
CA PRO A 59 -8.50 1.46 9.40
C PRO A 59 -8.33 1.96 7.96
N LEU A 60 -7.09 1.93 7.46
CA LEU A 60 -6.80 2.21 6.05
C LEU A 60 -7.48 1.19 5.14
N ILE A 61 -7.50 -0.07 5.59
CA ILE A 61 -8.09 -1.21 4.89
C ILE A 61 -9.27 -1.71 5.75
N PRO A 62 -10.49 -1.28 5.43
CA PRO A 62 -11.68 -1.70 6.17
C PRO A 62 -12.07 -3.15 5.83
N ASP A 63 -12.79 -3.81 6.74
CA ASP A 63 -13.16 -5.22 6.62
C ASP A 63 -13.97 -5.53 5.35
N GLU A 64 -14.85 -4.61 4.92
CA GLU A 64 -15.65 -4.78 3.71
C GLU A 64 -14.78 -4.84 2.45
N PHE A 65 -13.68 -4.08 2.43
CA PHE A 65 -12.72 -4.13 1.34
C PHE A 65 -11.95 -5.46 1.34
N ILE A 66 -11.53 -5.95 2.51
CA ILE A 66 -10.85 -7.25 2.65
C ILE A 66 -11.73 -8.37 2.11
N GLN A 67 -13.01 -8.36 2.50
CA GLN A 67 -13.98 -9.35 2.05
C GLN A 67 -14.18 -9.29 0.52
N SER A 68 -14.34 -8.09 -0.05
CA SER A 68 -14.41 -7.90 -1.51
C SER A 68 -13.18 -8.48 -2.23
N VAL A 69 -11.97 -8.27 -1.71
CA VAL A 69 -10.74 -8.81 -2.29
C VAL A 69 -10.71 -10.33 -2.25
N ILE A 70 -11.11 -10.93 -1.13
CA ILE A 70 -11.16 -12.40 -0.97
C ILE A 70 -12.17 -13.03 -1.93
N GLU A 71 -13.40 -12.51 -1.96
CA GLU A 71 -14.47 -12.99 -2.83
C GLU A 71 -14.05 -12.89 -4.30
N ARG A 72 -13.49 -11.74 -4.69
CA ARG A 72 -13.04 -11.53 -6.07
C ARG A 72 -11.85 -12.42 -6.44
N SER A 73 -10.89 -12.62 -5.54
CA SER A 73 -9.78 -13.57 -5.73
C SER A 73 -10.30 -14.99 -5.91
N ALA A 74 -11.33 -15.39 -5.16
CA ALA A 74 -11.97 -16.70 -5.27
C ALA A 74 -12.76 -16.87 -6.59
N GLU A 75 -13.44 -15.83 -7.06
CA GLU A 75 -14.10 -15.81 -8.37
C GLU A 75 -13.09 -15.98 -9.51
N LEU A 76 -12.04 -15.16 -9.52
CA LEU A 76 -10.99 -15.19 -10.54
C LEU A 76 -10.26 -16.54 -10.57
N SER A 77 -10.10 -17.19 -9.42
CA SER A 77 -9.49 -18.52 -9.33
C SER A 77 -10.39 -19.64 -9.88
N ARG A 78 -11.72 -19.44 -9.89
CA ARG A 78 -12.70 -20.42 -10.38
C ARG A 78 -13.04 -20.24 -11.86
N SER A 79 -12.89 -19.05 -12.42
CA SER A 79 -13.10 -18.84 -13.84
C SER A 79 -11.91 -19.38 -14.64
N ALA A 80 -12.13 -20.40 -15.48
CA ALA A 80 -11.13 -20.92 -16.43
C ALA A 80 -10.73 -19.91 -17.53
N ILE A 81 -11.29 -18.69 -17.49
CA ILE A 81 -10.88 -17.54 -18.30
C ILE A 81 -9.68 -16.89 -17.59
N GLY A 82 -8.58 -17.64 -17.56
CA GLY A 82 -7.31 -17.18 -17.02
C GLY A 82 -6.74 -16.04 -17.87
N LEU A 83 -6.05 -15.14 -17.20
CA LEU A 83 -5.05 -14.20 -17.73
C LEU A 83 -5.50 -12.89 -18.41
N GLU A 84 -6.74 -12.69 -18.86
CA GLU A 84 -7.09 -11.44 -19.59
C GLU A 84 -7.64 -10.28 -18.73
N SER A 85 -8.01 -10.49 -17.46
CA SER A 85 -8.34 -9.35 -16.60
C SER A 85 -7.05 -8.72 -16.06
N ASN A 86 -6.56 -7.68 -16.72
CA ASN A 86 -5.38 -6.89 -16.33
C ASN A 86 -5.41 -6.28 -14.91
N GLY A 87 -6.44 -6.54 -14.09
CA GLY A 87 -6.52 -6.10 -12.70
C GLY A 87 -6.46 -7.27 -11.72
N CYS A 88 -5.55 -7.24 -10.75
CA CYS A 88 -5.60 -8.14 -9.59
C CYS A 88 -6.88 -7.89 -8.76
N ALA A 89 -7.29 -8.88 -7.94
CA ALA A 89 -8.50 -8.80 -7.12
C ALA A 89 -8.53 -7.55 -6.22
N PHE A 90 -7.35 -7.14 -5.75
CA PHE A 90 -7.14 -5.92 -4.98
C PHE A 90 -7.58 -4.66 -5.75
N TRP A 91 -7.08 -4.47 -6.97
CA TRP A 91 -7.44 -3.33 -7.81
C TRP A 91 -8.92 -3.31 -8.16
N GLN A 92 -9.49 -4.47 -8.50
CA GLN A 92 -10.91 -4.58 -8.85
C GLN A 92 -11.85 -4.26 -7.68
N SER A 93 -11.35 -4.38 -6.44
CA SER A 93 -12.11 -4.06 -5.21
C SER A 93 -11.98 -2.60 -4.79
N SER A 94 -11.12 -1.80 -5.44
CA SER A 94 -10.83 -0.40 -5.05
C SER A 94 -12.07 0.49 -4.97
N ARG A 95 -13.13 0.19 -5.73
CA ARG A 95 -14.43 0.87 -5.69
C ARG A 95 -15.14 0.87 -4.34
N VAL A 96 -14.75 0.00 -3.41
CA VAL A 96 -15.32 -0.09 -2.06
C VAL A 96 -14.69 0.93 -1.11
N LEU A 97 -13.52 1.47 -1.46
CA LEU A 97 -12.81 2.46 -0.67
C LEU A 97 -13.35 3.86 -0.94
N ASP A 98 -13.38 4.71 0.09
CA ASP A 98 -13.48 6.15 -0.14
C ASP A 98 -12.21 6.72 -0.78
N ASP A 99 -12.35 7.91 -1.35
CA ASP A 99 -11.27 8.60 -2.05
C ASP A 99 -10.02 8.76 -1.18
N GLY A 100 -10.17 9.07 0.12
CA GLY A 100 -9.05 9.28 1.04
C GLY A 100 -8.22 8.01 1.25
N ARG A 101 -8.89 6.89 1.53
CA ARG A 101 -8.25 5.57 1.67
C ARG A 101 -7.59 5.12 0.37
N PHE A 102 -8.28 5.29 -0.76
CA PHE A 102 -7.73 4.95 -2.07
C PHE A 102 -6.46 5.74 -2.39
N GLN A 103 -6.49 7.06 -2.23
CA GLN A 103 -5.32 7.92 -2.49
C GLN A 103 -4.15 7.59 -1.55
N THR A 104 -4.44 7.31 -0.27
CA THR A 104 -3.43 6.91 0.71
C THR A 104 -2.77 5.57 0.33
N LEU A 105 -3.57 4.60 -0.14
CA LEU A 105 -3.03 3.32 -0.64
C LEU A 105 -2.20 3.52 -1.90
N MET A 106 -2.61 4.37 -2.83
CA MET A 106 -1.83 4.67 -4.03
C MET A 106 -0.47 5.30 -3.69
N ALA A 107 -0.44 6.30 -2.79
CA ALA A 107 0.80 6.92 -2.32
C ALA A 107 1.70 5.91 -1.59
N LEU A 108 1.11 5.00 -0.80
CA LEU A 108 1.84 3.91 -0.16
C LEU A 108 2.46 2.98 -1.21
N ARG A 109 1.70 2.58 -2.23
CA ARG A 109 2.19 1.71 -3.32
C ARG A 109 3.35 2.36 -4.07
N GLU A 110 3.24 3.63 -4.45
CA GLU A 110 4.33 4.37 -5.11
C GLU A 110 5.59 4.43 -4.23
N THR A 111 5.42 4.64 -2.93
CA THR A 111 6.53 4.62 -1.96
C THR A 111 7.19 3.24 -1.92
N VAL A 112 6.39 2.17 -1.88
CA VAL A 112 6.89 0.78 -1.86
C VAL A 112 7.63 0.44 -3.13
N LEU A 113 7.07 0.75 -4.30
CA LEU A 113 7.71 0.53 -5.60
C LEU A 113 9.05 1.29 -5.70
N THR A 114 9.08 2.54 -5.22
CA THR A 114 10.31 3.34 -5.16
C THR A 114 11.37 2.68 -4.29
N VAL A 115 10.98 2.19 -3.11
CA VAL A 115 11.87 1.47 -2.19
C VAL A 115 12.41 0.18 -2.81
N ILE A 116 11.56 -0.62 -3.47
CA ILE A 116 11.97 -1.85 -4.15
C ILE A 116 12.93 -1.54 -5.30
N TYR A 117 12.60 -0.55 -6.13
CA TYR A 117 13.43 -0.13 -7.27
C TYR A 117 14.81 0.39 -6.83
N ALA A 118 14.87 1.16 -5.75
CA ALA A 118 16.12 1.68 -5.20
C ALA A 118 17.10 0.56 -4.76
N GLN A 119 16.59 -0.64 -4.48
CA GLN A 119 17.40 -1.79 -4.05
C GLN A 119 17.97 -2.61 -5.21
N ARG A 120 17.80 -2.18 -6.47
CA ARG A 120 18.26 -2.89 -7.68
C ARG A 120 19.76 -3.23 -7.72
N GLN A 121 20.59 -2.51 -6.97
CA GLN A 121 22.05 -2.74 -6.90
C GLN A 121 22.45 -3.66 -5.73
N LEU A 122 21.54 -3.94 -4.79
CA LEU A 122 21.80 -4.85 -3.68
C LEU A 122 21.73 -6.30 -4.16
N ARG A 123 22.40 -7.22 -3.44
CA ARG A 123 22.24 -8.66 -3.68
C ARG A 123 20.83 -9.10 -3.31
N THR A 124 20.30 -10.10 -4.02
CA THR A 124 18.90 -10.53 -3.91
C THR A 124 18.50 -10.89 -2.48
N GLU A 125 19.38 -11.56 -1.74
CA GLU A 125 19.19 -11.95 -0.34
C GLU A 125 19.05 -10.78 0.65
N HIS A 126 19.40 -9.56 0.23
CA HIS A 126 19.31 -8.35 1.04
C HIS A 126 18.20 -7.40 0.57
N ARG A 127 17.42 -7.78 -0.46
CA ARG A 127 16.31 -6.98 -0.97
C ARG A 127 15.04 -7.26 -0.19
N LEU A 128 14.32 -6.20 0.15
CA LEU A 128 12.93 -6.29 0.60
C LEU A 128 12.04 -6.54 -0.60
N THR A 129 11.17 -7.54 -0.49
CA THR A 129 10.14 -7.83 -1.49
C THR A 129 8.83 -7.11 -1.15
N ALA A 130 7.95 -6.96 -2.14
CA ALA A 130 6.58 -6.49 -1.91
C ALA A 130 5.85 -7.36 -0.87
N LYS A 131 6.13 -8.66 -0.84
CA LYS A 131 5.59 -9.60 0.16
C LYS A 131 6.09 -9.32 1.58
N ASP A 132 7.38 -9.03 1.75
CA ASP A 132 7.94 -8.68 3.07
C ASP A 132 7.28 -7.41 3.60
N ILE A 133 7.13 -6.42 2.73
CA ILE A 133 6.49 -5.14 3.05
C ILE A 133 5.01 -5.33 3.39
N ALA A 134 4.24 -6.04 2.55
CA ALA A 134 2.83 -6.32 2.78
C ALA A 134 2.60 -7.04 4.11
N THR A 135 3.39 -8.09 4.38
CA THR A 135 3.32 -8.85 5.63
C THR A 135 3.64 -7.95 6.84
N SER A 136 4.60 -7.03 6.68
CA SER A 136 5.00 -6.11 7.74
C SER A 136 3.99 -4.98 7.99
N LEU A 137 3.19 -4.60 7.00
CA LEU A 137 2.19 -3.53 7.10
C LEU A 137 0.80 -4.03 7.50
N ALA A 138 0.42 -5.24 7.06
CA ALA A 138 -0.93 -5.79 7.26
C ALA A 138 -1.48 -5.61 8.69
N PRO A 139 -0.72 -5.89 9.77
CA PRO A 139 -1.23 -5.76 11.14
C PRO A 139 -1.54 -4.32 11.59
N TYR A 140 -1.10 -3.31 10.83
CA TYR A 140 -1.23 -1.89 11.17
C TYR A 140 -2.33 -1.21 10.36
N VAL A 141 -2.65 -1.73 9.18
CA VAL A 141 -3.57 -1.11 8.21
C VAL A 141 -4.94 -1.78 8.19
N ILE A 142 -5.06 -2.99 8.73
CA ILE A 142 -6.29 -3.79 8.83
C ILE A 142 -6.88 -3.63 10.23
N ASP A 143 -8.21 -3.58 10.33
CA ASP A 143 -8.90 -3.57 11.62
C ASP A 143 -8.67 -4.85 12.43
N GLN A 144 -8.46 -4.68 13.73
CA GLN A 144 -8.25 -5.80 14.66
C GLN A 144 -9.56 -6.54 15.01
N THR A 145 -10.73 -6.01 14.62
CA THR A 145 -12.02 -6.74 14.69
C THR A 145 -12.03 -8.00 13.83
N ALA A 146 -11.16 -8.08 12.81
CA ALA A 146 -10.71 -9.35 12.24
C ALA A 146 -9.65 -9.98 13.15
N GLU A 147 -10.05 -10.40 14.36
CA GLU A 147 -9.17 -10.87 15.44
C GLU A 147 -8.15 -11.91 14.97
N MET A 148 -6.94 -11.43 14.73
CA MET A 148 -5.72 -12.22 14.72
C MET A 148 -5.39 -12.63 16.16
N SER A 149 -6.01 -13.70 16.64
CA SER A 149 -5.29 -14.64 17.48
C SER A 149 -4.28 -15.37 16.57
N LEU A 150 -3.04 -14.90 16.66
CA LEU A 150 -1.92 -15.19 15.75
C LEU A 150 -1.40 -16.65 15.63
N PRO A 151 -1.96 -17.71 16.27
CA PRO A 151 -1.65 -19.09 15.85
C PRO A 151 -2.54 -19.61 14.71
N LEU A 152 -3.67 -18.95 14.40
CA LEU A 152 -4.69 -19.43 13.47
C LEU A 152 -5.04 -18.35 12.45
N CYS A 153 -4.09 -17.93 11.63
CA CYS A 153 -4.37 -16.99 10.54
C CYS A 153 -5.30 -17.69 9.51
N PRO A 154 -6.58 -17.28 9.35
CA PRO A 154 -7.50 -17.93 8.43
C PRO A 154 -6.93 -17.93 7.01
N ALA A 155 -7.31 -18.91 6.19
CA ALA A 155 -6.89 -18.98 4.78
C ALA A 155 -7.14 -17.65 4.04
N ASP A 156 -8.17 -16.93 4.46
CA ASP A 156 -8.63 -15.66 3.91
C ASP A 156 -7.68 -14.50 4.18
N THR A 157 -7.14 -14.35 5.40
CA THR A 157 -6.13 -13.31 5.69
C THR A 157 -4.85 -13.56 4.91
N ARG A 158 -4.43 -14.82 4.77
CA ARG A 158 -3.26 -15.17 3.93
C ARG A 158 -3.52 -14.87 2.45
N ARG A 159 -4.74 -15.14 1.97
CA ARG A 159 -5.16 -14.80 0.61
C ARG A 159 -5.13 -13.29 0.39
N PHE A 160 -5.68 -12.52 1.33
CA PHE A 160 -5.64 -11.06 1.28
C PHE A 160 -4.20 -10.53 1.23
N VAL A 161 -3.33 -10.94 2.15
CA VAL A 161 -1.93 -10.47 2.16
C VAL A 161 -1.21 -10.84 0.86
N SER A 162 -1.53 -11.99 0.26
CA SER A 162 -0.99 -12.39 -1.04
C SER A 162 -1.47 -11.48 -2.17
N GLU A 163 -2.76 -11.14 -2.22
CA GLU A 163 -3.31 -10.20 -3.20
C GLU A 163 -2.78 -8.79 -3.00
N PHE A 164 -2.62 -8.36 -1.74
CA PHE A 164 -2.04 -7.07 -1.39
C PHE A 164 -0.57 -6.98 -1.83
N ALA A 165 0.23 -8.00 -1.54
CA ALA A 165 1.61 -8.10 -2.02
C ALA A 165 1.69 -8.08 -3.55
N ARG A 166 0.82 -8.84 -4.22
CA ARG A 166 0.74 -8.86 -5.70
C ARG A 166 0.41 -7.48 -6.25
N TRP A 167 -0.54 -6.77 -5.64
CA TRP A 167 -0.89 -5.42 -6.05
C TRP A 167 0.24 -4.41 -5.86
N LEU A 168 0.97 -4.50 -4.75
CA LEU A 168 2.16 -3.67 -4.50
C LEU A 168 3.28 -3.92 -5.53
N ASP A 169 3.33 -5.11 -6.12
CA ASP A 169 4.38 -5.53 -7.06
C ASP A 169 4.02 -5.29 -8.54
N ILE A 170 2.73 -5.19 -8.88
CA ILE A 170 2.32 -4.89 -10.25
C ILE A 170 2.83 -3.48 -10.60
N PHE A 171 3.70 -3.38 -11.60
CA PHE A 171 3.95 -2.13 -12.29
C PHE A 171 2.73 -1.84 -13.18
N HIS A 172 2.06 -0.72 -13.00
CA HIS A 172 1.28 -0.17 -14.10
C HIS A 172 2.31 0.44 -15.05
N GLU A 173 2.56 -0.26 -16.16
CA GLU A 173 3.00 0.40 -17.38
C GLU A 173 1.80 1.23 -17.85
N ASP A 174 1.88 2.55 -17.63
CA ASP A 174 1.02 3.53 -18.31
C ASP A 174 1.52 3.76 -19.75
#